data_AF-A0A7G8DHK8-F1
#
_entry.id   AF-A0A7G8DHK8-F1
#
_cell.length_a   1.000
_cell.length_b   1.000
_cell.length_c   1.000
_cell.angle_alpha   90.00
_cell.angle_beta   90.00
_cell.angle_gamma   90.00
#
_symmetry.space_group_name_H-M   'P 1'
#
loop_
_entity.id
_entity.type
_entity.pdbx_description
1 polymer ?
#
loop_
_entity_poly.entity_id
_entity_poly.type
_entity_poly.pdbx_seq_one_letter_code
_entity_poly.pdbx_strand_id
1 'polypeptide(L)' 'MRVNRAAYAGSVEAGASDPYPPAYIFEGPGELLVVKGDYGQVRWRRPVPDVWLRIDQLEPFA' A
#
# COMPACT_ATOMS: atom_id res chain seq x y z
N MET A 1 -8.85 -1.65 2.74
CA MET A 1 -7.83 -0.76 3.33
C MET A 1 -7.22 0.13 2.26
N ARG A 2 -6.50 1.18 2.67
CA ARG A 2 -5.84 2.13 1.78
C ARG A 2 -4.47 2.51 2.35
N VAL A 3 -3.60 3.09 1.51
CA VAL A 3 -2.29 3.59 1.93
C VAL A 3 -2.45 4.98 2.55
N ASN A 4 -1.85 5.19 3.72
CA ASN A 4 -1.72 6.51 4.34
C ASN A 4 -0.62 7.29 3.61
N ARG A 5 -0.97 8.43 3.01
CA ARG A 5 -0.02 9.26 2.23
C ARG A 5 1.16 9.73 3.07
N ALA A 6 0.93 10.10 4.33
CA ALA A 6 1.98 10.66 5.18
C ALA A 6 2.98 9.58 5.61
N ALA A 7 2.52 8.39 5.97
CA ALA A 7 3.38 7.26 6.32
C ALA A 7 4.11 6.65 5.13
N TYR A 8 3.51 6.72 3.93
CA TYR A 8 4.15 6.29 2.68
C TYR A 8 5.22 7.28 2.21
N ALA A 9 5.00 8.58 2.36
CA ALA A 9 5.96 9.60 1.92
C ALA A 9 7.31 9.44 2.65
N GLY A 10 8.39 9.32 1.87
CA GLY A 10 9.74 9.17 2.41
C GLY A 10 10.09 7.75 2.89
N SER A 11 9.22 6.77 2.65
CA SER A 11 9.52 5.36 2.96
C SER A 11 10.43 4.71 1.92
N VAL A 12 10.94 3.53 2.24
CA VAL A 12 11.71 2.69 1.30
C VAL A 12 10.81 2.27 0.13
N GLU A 13 9.53 1.99 0.37
CA GLU A 13 8.56 1.61 -0.65
C GLU A 13 8.27 2.75 -1.62
N ALA A 14 8.21 3.99 -1.13
CA ALA A 14 8.12 5.17 -1.99
C ALA A 14 9.39 5.37 -2.82
N GLY A 15 10.57 5.15 -2.24
CA GLY A 15 11.84 5.22 -2.97
C GLY A 15 12.03 4.11 -4.01
N ALA A 16 11.38 2.96 -3.83
CA ALA A 16 11.39 1.85 -4.77
C ALA A 16 10.35 1.96 -5.90
N SER A 17 9.43 2.93 -5.80
CA SER A 17 8.31 3.12 -6.72
C SER A 17 8.50 4.35 -7.62
N ASP A 18 7.58 4.55 -8.55
CA ASP A 18 7.48 5.81 -9.30
C ASP A 18 7.22 6.99 -8.34
N PRO A 19 7.87 8.17 -8.53
CA PRO A 19 7.64 9.37 -7.71
C PRO A 19 6.18 9.85 -7.69
N TYR A 20 5.36 9.46 -8.67
CA TYR A 20 3.94 9.78 -8.80
C TYR A 20 3.08 8.52 -8.64
N PRO A 21 2.88 8.04 -7.39
CA PRO A 21 2.13 6.83 -7.14
C PRO A 21 0.68 6.94 -7.62
N PRO A 22 0.11 5.86 -8.20
CA PRO A 22 -1.23 5.90 -8.75
C PRO A 22 -2.28 6.09 -7.64
N ALA A 23 -3.31 6.90 -7.92
CA ALA A 23 -4.27 7.32 -6.90
C ALA A 23 -4.99 6.15 -6.18
N TYR A 24 -5.19 5.03 -6.87
CA TYR A 24 -5.94 3.87 -6.37
C TYR A 24 -5.35 3.28 -5.07
N ILE A 25 -4.04 3.43 -4.81
CA ILE A 25 -3.45 2.92 -3.57
C ILE A 25 -3.92 3.71 -2.35
N PHE A 26 -4.20 5.01 -2.54
CA PHE A 26 -4.69 5.92 -1.50
C PHE A 26 -6.20 5.97 -1.42
N GLU A 27 -6.90 5.63 -2.51
CA GLU A 27 -8.36 5.57 -2.53
C GLU A 27 -8.86 4.25 -1.96
N GLY A 28 -8.19 3.13 -2.24
CA GLY A 28 -8.70 1.80 -1.93
C GLY A 28 -9.86 1.37 -2.85
N PRO A 29 -10.54 0.25 -2.53
CA PRO A 29 -10.18 -0.72 -1.51
C PRO A 29 -9.03 -1.63 -1.96
N GLY A 30 -8.00 -1.73 -1.14
CA GLY A 30 -7.06 -2.86 -1.13
C GLY A 30 -7.49 -3.94 -0.14
N GLU A 31 -7.12 -5.19 -0.42
CA GLU A 31 -7.32 -6.37 0.41
C GLU A 31 -5.96 -6.83 0.96
N LEU A 32 -5.85 -7.04 2.27
CA LEU A 32 -4.64 -7.60 2.88
C LEU A 32 -4.71 -9.12 2.81
N LEU A 33 -3.79 -9.72 2.08
CA LEU A 33 -3.76 -11.16 1.84
C LEU A 33 -2.99 -11.90 2.92
N VAL A 34 -1.82 -11.39 3.29
CA VAL A 34 -0.90 -12.01 4.24
C VAL A 34 -0.08 -10.96 4.98
N VAL A 35 0.27 -11.26 6.23
CA VAL A 35 1.20 -10.47 7.06
C VAL A 35 2.45 -11.30 7.34
N LYS A 36 3.62 -10.70 7.17
CA LYS A 36 4.92 -11.29 7.50
C LYS A 36 5.78 -10.25 8.22
N GLY A 37 5.93 -10.40 9.53
CA GLY A 37 6.58 -9.39 10.37
C GLY A 37 5.84 -8.06 10.27
N ASP A 38 6.58 -6.98 9.99
CA ASP A 38 6.04 -5.62 9.90
C ASP A 38 5.45 -5.28 8.53
N TYR A 39 5.34 -6.25 7.62
CA TYR A 39 4.87 -6.05 6.25
C TYR A 39 3.59 -6.83 5.95
N GLY A 40 2.73 -6.22 5.15
CA GLY A 40 1.52 -6.82 4.61
C GLY A 40 1.55 -6.84 3.09
N GLN A 41 1.09 -7.94 2.48
CA GLN A 41 0.86 -8.01 1.05
C GLN A 41 -0.56 -7.55 0.72
N VAL A 42 -0.67 -6.50 -0.09
CA VAL A 42 -1.93 -5.87 -0.46
C VAL A 42 -2.26 -6.16 -1.92
N ARG A 43 -3.50 -6.60 -2.16
CA ARG A 43 -4.08 -6.79 -3.49
C ARG A 43 -5.09 -5.69 -3.78
N TRP A 44 -4.99 -5.09 -4.96
CA TRP A 44 -6.02 -4.19 -5.48
C TRP A 44 -6.85 -4.87 -6.55
N ARG A 45 -8.13 -4.49 -6.67
CA ARG A 45 -9.03 -4.98 -7.73
C ARG A 45 -8.72 -4.34 -9.09
N ARG A 46 -7.51 -4.55 -9.59
CA ARG A 46 -6.95 -4.06 -10.84
C ARG A 46 -5.98 -5.12 -11.40
N PRO A 47 -5.67 -5.14 -12.71
CA PRO A 47 -4.70 -6.06 -13.29
C PRO A 47 -3.26 -5.59 -12.99
N VAL A 48 -2.92 -5.51 -11.71
CA VAL A 48 -1.62 -5.11 -11.17
C VAL A 48 -1.15 -6.16 -10.18
N PRO A 49 0.18 -6.35 -10.00
CA PRO A 49 0.68 -7.28 -9.01
C PRO A 49 0.31 -6.83 -7.58
N ASP A 50 0.34 -7.79 -6.67
CA ASP A 50 0.22 -7.50 -5.24
C ASP A 50 1.48 -6.78 -4.74
N VAL A 51 1.33 -5.85 -3.80
CA VAL A 51 2.43 -5.02 -3.30
C VAL A 51 2.65 -5.28 -1.82
N TRP A 52 3.91 -5.41 -1.42
CA TRP A 52 4.31 -5.44 -0.02
C TRP A 52 4.49 -4.02 0.50
N LEU A 53 3.81 -3.71 1.60
CA LEU A 53 3.89 -2.42 2.28
C LEU A 53 4.07 -2.65 3.77
N ARG A 54 4.69 -1.70 4.47
CA ARG A 54 4.75 -1.77 5.94
C ARG A 54 3.34 -1.60 6.50
N ILE A 55 3.02 -2.33 7.56
CA ILE A 55 1.68 -2.31 8.18
C ILE A 55 1.34 -0.90 8.70
N ASP A 56 2.33 -0.14 9.17
CA ASP A 56 2.15 1.24 9.64
C ASP A 56 1.83 2.24 8.51
N GLN A 57 1.97 1.84 7.25
CA GLN A 57 1.55 2.63 6.08
C GLN A 57 0.11 2.34 5.66
N LEU A 58 -0.54 1.34 6.26
CA LEU A 58 -1.89 0.91 5.89
C LEU A 58 -2.90 1.41 6.92
N GLU A 59 -4.06 1.87 6.43
CA GLU A 59 -5.18 2.25 7.27
C GLU A 59 -6.50 1.64 6.79
N PRO A 60 -7.48 1.41 7.70
CA PRO A 60 -8.81 1.01 7.31
C PRO A 60 -9.39 1.94 6.24
N PHE A 61 -10.02 1.35 5.22
CA PHE A 61 -10.77 2.07 4.20
C PHE A 61 -12.24 1.99 4.61
N ALA A 62 -12.91 3.14 4.70
CA ALA A 62 -14.34 3.26 4.97
C ALA A 62 -15.11 3.43 3.66
#